data_AF-A0A7C6P654-F1
#
_entry.id   AF-A0A7C6P654-F1
#
_cell.length_a   1.000
_cell.length_b   1.000
_cell.length_c   1.000
_cell.angle_alpha   90.00
_cell.angle_beta   90.00
_cell.angle_gamma   90.00
#
_symmetry.space_group_name_H-M   'P 1'
#
loop_
_entity.id
_entity.type
_entity.pdbx_description
1 polymer ?
#
loop_
_entity_poly.entity_id
_entity_poly.type
_entity_poly.pdbx_seq_one_letter_code
_entity_poly.pdbx_strand_id
1 'polypeptide(L)'
;MKMISKNRLITVVLMAGLFTSALAQKMGTPTLIRVGDNAIDCKPSYAGPTIYDLDKDGLQDLIVGTFNGRFRFYKNTGSEKVPSFEGFSIIQAGGADAEIHNWCCTAVSPQFVDFNGDGNIDLLCASFAGYPFIFYGNNDGSFNEPVALKDKSGNYITLGYYWDYDLEKYKFVTLGNAEDKVDFVKACDWDNDGDFDLLLTGSDYGVKLRINEGTKTHPVFGTENISVLPAHFADAIIDWDGDGLWDIIGGSKNGGVYFYKNVGVLGAPKFGDAECILEPDEFVDKINGGKCGITQVAVADYNNDGKLDLVIGNNNIINKPMPESLTSDQIKERDLLQKQYNENAKDRTAYIETLRIICKDDHEKMNEAINENLRIRGHEDYAKLVKERGEIWPALTKLIPKRETHGYVWVSLRQ
;
A
#
# COMPACT_ATOMS: atom_id res chain seq x y z
N MET A 1 -26.81 55.32 -57.84
CA MET A 1 -25.77 54.61 -58.63
C MET A 1 -24.45 54.78 -57.88
N LYS A 2 -23.83 53.66 -57.45
CA LYS A 2 -22.55 53.51 -56.71
C LYS A 2 -22.43 54.18 -55.32
N MET A 3 -22.56 53.37 -54.27
CA MET A 3 -21.85 53.59 -53.01
C MET A 3 -20.59 52.73 -53.00
N ILE A 4 -19.43 53.37 -52.79
CA ILE A 4 -18.19 52.72 -52.38
C ILE A 4 -17.93 53.26 -50.97
N SER A 5 -18.03 52.41 -49.94
CA SER A 5 -17.56 52.76 -48.59
C SER A 5 -16.49 51.79 -48.12
N LYS A 6 -15.35 52.42 -47.82
CA LYS A 6 -14.07 51.93 -47.29
C LYS A 6 -14.14 50.73 -46.34
N ASN A 7 -13.21 49.81 -46.59
CA ASN A 7 -12.72 48.77 -45.69
C ASN A 7 -12.46 49.30 -44.28
N ARG A 8 -13.03 48.62 -43.27
CA ARG A 8 -12.48 48.55 -41.92
C ARG A 8 -12.12 47.10 -41.65
N LEU A 9 -10.83 46.83 -41.46
CA LEU A 9 -10.34 45.61 -40.83
C LEU A 9 -10.96 45.52 -39.44
N ILE A 10 -11.73 44.46 -39.20
CA ILE A 10 -12.07 44.02 -37.85
C ILE A 10 -11.01 43.00 -37.48
N THR A 11 -10.03 43.41 -36.67
CA THR A 11 -9.17 42.49 -35.96
C THR A 11 -10.03 41.77 -34.92
N VAL A 12 -10.44 40.54 -35.24
CA VAL A 12 -11.01 39.64 -34.23
C VAL A 12 -9.84 39.18 -33.37
N VAL A 13 -9.65 39.82 -32.22
CA VAL A 13 -8.84 39.26 -31.15
C VAL A 13 -9.66 38.10 -30.59
N LEU A 14 -9.36 36.88 -31.03
CA LEU A 14 -9.71 35.69 -30.27
C LEU A 14 -8.96 35.81 -28.93
N MET A 15 -9.63 36.30 -27.90
CA MET A 15 -9.27 35.88 -26.55
C MET A 15 -9.58 34.39 -26.48
N ALA A 16 -8.55 33.58 -26.70
CA ALA A 16 -8.54 32.22 -26.19
C ALA A 16 -8.59 32.36 -24.67
N GLY A 17 -9.81 32.44 -24.12
CA GLY A 17 -10.04 32.12 -22.73
C GLY A 17 -9.60 30.69 -22.54
N LEU A 18 -8.43 30.50 -21.92
CA LEU A 18 -8.07 29.27 -21.24
C LEU A 18 -9.22 28.96 -20.28
N PHE A 19 -10.18 28.14 -20.70
CA PHE A 19 -10.98 27.37 -19.77
C PHE A 19 -10.03 26.33 -19.18
N THR A 20 -9.25 26.71 -18.19
CA THR A 20 -8.72 25.76 -17.22
C THR A 20 -9.92 25.31 -16.39
N SER A 21 -10.65 24.28 -16.85
CA SER A 21 -11.52 23.51 -15.98
C SER A 21 -10.68 22.50 -15.19
N ALA A 22 -9.67 22.98 -14.48
CA ALA A 22 -9.14 22.28 -13.33
C ALA A 22 -9.93 22.84 -12.15
N LEU A 23 -11.15 22.33 -11.94
CA LEU A 23 -11.69 22.37 -10.59
C LEU A 23 -10.68 21.56 -9.77
N ALA A 24 -9.85 22.28 -9.02
CA ALA A 24 -8.77 21.71 -8.25
C ALA A 24 -9.30 20.53 -7.44
N GLN A 25 -8.66 19.37 -7.57
CA GLN A 25 -8.89 18.15 -6.79
C GLN A 25 -8.40 18.38 -5.34
N LYS A 26 -8.83 19.48 -4.73
CA LYS A 26 -8.23 20.01 -3.53
C LYS A 26 -8.75 19.27 -2.32
N MET A 27 -7.85 18.54 -1.69
CA MET A 27 -8.10 17.89 -0.41
C MET A 27 -8.07 18.92 0.72
N GLY A 28 -8.99 18.75 1.68
CA GLY A 28 -8.95 19.45 2.95
C GLY A 28 -7.77 18.97 3.81
N THR A 29 -7.36 19.76 4.80
CA THR A 29 -6.30 19.35 5.72
C THR A 29 -6.67 18.04 6.42
N PRO A 30 -5.82 16.98 6.34
CA PRO A 30 -6.05 15.73 7.06
C PRO A 30 -6.20 15.94 8.56
N THR A 31 -7.21 15.29 9.14
CA THR A 31 -7.48 15.28 10.59
C THR A 31 -7.48 13.86 11.12
N LEU A 32 -7.09 13.65 12.37
CA LEU A 32 -7.07 12.33 12.97
C LEU A 32 -8.50 11.79 13.19
N ILE A 33 -8.69 10.53 12.82
CA ILE A 33 -9.87 9.78 13.28
C ILE A 33 -9.65 9.35 14.73
N ARG A 34 -10.68 9.51 15.56
CA ARG A 34 -10.62 9.33 17.02
C ARG A 34 -11.71 8.39 17.53
N VAL A 35 -11.39 7.72 18.63
CA VAL A 35 -12.32 7.01 19.52
C VAL A 35 -12.34 7.76 20.84
N GLY A 36 -13.43 8.48 21.11
CA GLY A 36 -13.46 9.50 22.14
C GLY A 36 -12.37 10.56 21.91
N ASP A 37 -11.56 10.84 22.93
CA ASP A 37 -10.46 11.82 22.82
C ASP A 37 -9.18 11.23 22.18
N ASN A 38 -9.11 9.90 22.04
CA ASN A 38 -7.90 9.21 21.62
C ASN A 38 -7.84 9.05 20.10
N ALA A 39 -6.71 9.38 19.49
CA ALA A 39 -6.45 9.05 18.09
C ALA A 39 -6.41 7.52 17.90
N ILE A 40 -6.94 7.04 16.79
CA ILE A 40 -6.77 5.65 16.38
C ILE A 40 -5.29 5.41 16.08
N ASP A 41 -4.66 4.54 16.85
CA ASP A 41 -3.23 4.20 16.73
C ASP A 41 -3.02 2.68 16.70
N CYS A 42 -2.63 2.19 15.53
CA CYS A 42 -2.34 0.80 15.25
C CYS A 42 -0.88 0.43 15.56
N LYS A 43 -0.46 0.66 16.81
CA LYS A 43 0.87 0.22 17.28
C LYS A 43 1.08 -1.29 17.02
N PRO A 44 2.30 -1.70 16.61
CA PRO A 44 3.53 -0.90 16.52
C PRO A 44 3.71 -0.09 15.22
N SER A 45 2.65 0.34 14.50
CA SER A 45 2.64 0.75 13.06
C SER A 45 2.57 -0.46 12.16
N TYR A 46 2.04 -0.46 10.94
CA TYR A 46 1.35 0.54 10.10
C TYR A 46 -0.18 0.43 10.27
N ALA A 47 -0.93 1.37 9.66
CA ALA A 47 -2.38 1.28 9.49
C ALA A 47 -2.75 1.19 8.00
N GLY A 48 -3.62 0.24 7.66
CA GLY A 48 -4.20 0.06 6.32
C GLY A 48 -5.73 0.16 6.39
N PRO A 49 -6.31 1.37 6.26
CA PRO A 49 -7.73 1.55 6.42
C PRO A 49 -8.52 1.01 5.22
N THR A 50 -9.77 0.64 5.46
CA THR A 50 -10.83 0.50 4.47
C THR A 50 -12.16 0.89 5.10
N ILE A 51 -13.11 1.33 4.29
CA ILE A 51 -14.43 1.77 4.72
C ILE A 51 -15.46 0.83 4.12
N TYR A 52 -16.28 0.21 4.98
CA TYR A 52 -17.25 -0.80 4.57
C TYR A 52 -18.31 -0.97 5.66
N ASP A 53 -19.59 -1.10 5.30
CA ASP A 53 -20.68 -1.45 6.23
C ASP A 53 -20.60 -2.94 6.56
N LEU A 54 -19.85 -3.29 7.61
CA LEU A 54 -19.53 -4.68 7.92
C LEU A 54 -20.65 -5.38 8.66
N ASP A 55 -21.34 -4.65 9.55
CA ASP A 55 -22.44 -5.20 10.34
C ASP A 55 -23.83 -5.02 9.71
N LYS A 56 -23.88 -4.42 8.52
CA LYS A 56 -25.07 -4.27 7.66
C LYS A 56 -26.15 -3.42 8.32
N ASP A 57 -25.76 -2.44 9.12
CA ASP A 57 -26.69 -1.50 9.76
C ASP A 57 -26.99 -0.25 8.91
N GLY A 58 -26.34 -0.14 7.75
CA GLY A 58 -26.48 0.96 6.80
C GLY A 58 -25.51 2.11 7.03
N LEU A 59 -24.66 2.04 8.07
CA LEU A 59 -23.59 3.01 8.29
C LEU A 59 -22.26 2.43 7.82
N GLN A 60 -21.46 3.25 7.15
CA GLN A 60 -20.10 2.85 6.80
C GLN A 60 -19.23 2.76 8.06
N ASP A 61 -18.60 1.60 8.27
CA ASP A 61 -17.66 1.37 9.35
C ASP A 61 -16.21 1.58 8.92
N LEU A 62 -15.32 1.73 9.90
CA LEU A 62 -13.88 1.77 9.69
C LEU A 62 -13.25 0.41 10.03
N ILE A 63 -12.56 -0.17 9.04
CA ILE A 63 -11.74 -1.35 9.22
C ILE A 63 -10.29 -0.95 9.02
N VAL A 64 -9.40 -1.40 9.90
CA VAL A 64 -7.97 -1.08 9.80
C VAL A 64 -7.17 -2.37 9.84
N GLY A 65 -6.54 -2.70 8.71
CA GLY A 65 -5.47 -3.69 8.64
C GLY A 65 -4.27 -3.22 9.45
N THR A 66 -3.70 -4.12 10.23
CA THR A 66 -2.60 -3.82 11.16
C THR A 66 -1.34 -4.59 10.80
N PHE A 67 -0.20 -4.11 11.26
CA PHE A 67 1.09 -4.74 10.97
C PHE A 67 1.27 -6.16 11.49
N ASN A 68 0.56 -6.55 12.55
CA ASN A 68 0.56 -7.93 13.02
C ASN A 68 -0.35 -8.86 12.18
N GLY A 69 -0.81 -8.43 11.00
CA GLY A 69 -1.56 -9.31 10.12
C GLY A 69 -3.07 -9.33 10.34
N ARG A 70 -3.58 -8.55 11.28
CA ARG A 70 -4.98 -8.58 11.73
C ARG A 70 -5.80 -7.41 11.21
N PHE A 71 -7.09 -7.47 11.47
CA PHE A 71 -8.06 -6.46 11.05
C PHE A 71 -8.85 -5.97 12.25
N ARG A 72 -8.68 -4.68 12.59
CA ARG A 72 -9.47 -4.02 13.62
C ARG A 72 -10.76 -3.49 13.01
N PHE A 73 -11.89 -3.81 13.62
CA PHE A 73 -13.21 -3.30 13.26
C PHE A 73 -13.62 -2.21 14.25
N TYR A 74 -13.93 -1.03 13.72
CA TYR A 74 -14.44 0.12 14.46
C TYR A 74 -15.86 0.43 13.97
N LYS A 75 -16.86 0.02 14.75
CA LYS A 75 -18.27 0.27 14.43
C LYS A 75 -18.57 1.77 14.41
N ASN A 76 -19.23 2.23 13.37
CA ASN A 76 -19.78 3.58 13.31
C ASN A 76 -21.08 3.64 14.12
N THR A 77 -21.10 4.50 15.13
CA THR A 77 -22.25 4.77 16.01
C THR A 77 -22.75 6.21 15.87
N GLY A 78 -22.15 6.97 14.95
CA GLY A 78 -22.54 8.32 14.61
C GLY A 78 -23.66 8.34 13.57
N SER A 79 -23.45 9.11 12.51
CA SER A 79 -24.37 9.20 11.37
C SER A 79 -23.59 9.13 10.07
N GLU A 80 -24.29 8.91 8.95
CA GLU A 80 -23.68 8.94 7.61
C GLU A 80 -22.89 10.24 7.32
N LYS A 81 -23.33 11.37 7.89
CA LYS A 81 -22.67 12.67 7.65
C LYS A 81 -21.56 13.02 8.63
N VAL A 82 -21.60 12.41 9.80
CA VAL A 82 -20.65 12.65 10.88
C VAL A 82 -20.38 11.29 11.52
N PRO A 83 -19.51 10.47 10.92
CA PRO A 83 -19.13 9.18 11.49
C PRO A 83 -18.51 9.35 12.88
N SER A 84 -18.80 8.42 13.78
CA SER A 84 -18.21 8.37 15.11
C SER A 84 -17.95 6.92 15.50
N PHE A 85 -16.73 6.63 15.96
CA PHE A 85 -16.29 5.26 16.17
C PHE A 85 -16.11 4.93 17.66
N GLU A 86 -16.51 3.72 18.03
CA GLU A 86 -16.27 3.16 19.37
C GLU A 86 -14.93 2.40 19.42
N GLY A 87 -14.68 1.71 20.55
CA GLY A 87 -13.53 0.81 20.67
C GLY A 87 -13.55 -0.28 19.59
N PHE A 88 -12.38 -0.85 19.29
CA PHE A 88 -12.29 -1.87 18.25
C PHE A 88 -12.50 -3.30 18.77
N SER A 89 -13.01 -4.15 17.89
CA SER A 89 -12.86 -5.60 17.98
C SER A 89 -11.95 -6.12 16.86
N ILE A 90 -11.57 -7.40 16.90
CA ILE A 90 -10.83 -8.06 15.83
C ILE A 90 -11.81 -8.86 14.97
N ILE A 91 -11.76 -8.69 13.65
CA ILE A 91 -12.56 -9.50 12.72
C ILE A 91 -12.21 -10.98 12.93
N GLN A 92 -13.22 -11.86 12.92
CA GLN A 92 -13.03 -13.29 13.16
C GLN A 92 -13.09 -14.07 11.84
N ALA A 93 -12.25 -15.09 11.72
CA ALA A 93 -12.22 -16.03 10.62
C ALA A 93 -12.00 -17.46 11.17
N GLY A 94 -12.77 -18.44 10.69
CA GLY A 94 -12.57 -19.86 11.05
C GLY A 94 -12.69 -20.20 12.55
N GLY A 95 -13.25 -19.30 13.37
CA GLY A 95 -13.34 -19.44 14.82
C GLY A 95 -12.15 -18.86 15.60
N ALA A 96 -11.27 -18.10 14.94
CA ALA A 96 -10.17 -17.35 15.56
C ALA A 96 -10.11 -15.91 15.02
N ASP A 97 -9.16 -15.11 15.54
CA ASP A 97 -8.84 -13.80 14.97
C ASP A 97 -8.41 -13.96 13.50
N ALA A 98 -9.04 -13.21 12.59
CA ALA A 98 -8.61 -13.14 11.20
C ALA A 98 -7.18 -12.56 11.13
N GLU A 99 -6.25 -13.38 10.66
CA GLU A 99 -4.83 -13.07 10.66
C GLU A 99 -4.14 -13.67 9.43
N ILE A 100 -3.31 -12.89 8.76
CA ILE A 100 -2.31 -13.38 7.82
C ILE A 100 -0.91 -13.07 8.33
N HIS A 101 0.08 -13.84 7.91
CA HIS A 101 1.46 -13.53 8.30
C HIS A 101 1.87 -12.15 7.79
N ASN A 102 2.51 -11.36 8.64
CA ASN A 102 3.15 -10.12 8.24
C ASN A 102 4.34 -9.84 9.16
N TRP A 103 5.48 -9.47 8.58
CA TRP A 103 6.74 -9.42 9.30
C TRP A 103 7.58 -8.18 9.01
N CYS A 104 7.22 -7.38 8.00
CA CYS A 104 7.93 -6.13 7.70
C CYS A 104 7.01 -5.12 7.01
N CYS A 105 7.27 -3.88 7.38
CA CYS A 105 7.21 -2.69 6.55
C CYS A 105 5.91 -2.29 5.84
N THR A 106 4.79 -2.97 6.05
CA THR A 106 3.44 -2.53 5.65
C THR A 106 2.37 -3.00 6.64
N ALA A 107 1.18 -2.42 6.57
CA ALA A 107 -0.03 -3.02 7.15
C ALA A 107 -0.67 -3.94 6.12
N VAL A 108 -1.48 -4.89 6.59
CA VAL A 108 -2.36 -5.63 5.68
C VAL A 108 -3.29 -4.66 4.96
N SER A 109 -3.51 -4.88 3.67
CA SER A 109 -4.32 -4.04 2.79
C SER A 109 -5.69 -4.67 2.50
N PRO A 110 -6.71 -4.46 3.34
CA PRO A 110 -8.02 -5.07 3.16
C PRO A 110 -8.79 -4.47 1.97
N GLN A 111 -9.61 -5.30 1.33
CA GLN A 111 -10.69 -4.91 0.42
C GLN A 111 -11.86 -5.88 0.62
N PHE A 112 -13.05 -5.33 0.84
CA PHE A 112 -14.28 -6.11 0.89
C PHE A 112 -14.91 -6.19 -0.49
N VAL A 113 -15.16 -7.40 -0.99
CA VAL A 113 -15.67 -7.64 -2.35
C VAL A 113 -16.30 -9.03 -2.46
N ASP A 114 -17.35 -9.20 -3.25
CA ASP A 114 -17.94 -10.52 -3.61
C ASP A 114 -17.03 -11.20 -4.66
N PHE A 115 -15.91 -11.76 -4.20
CA PHE A 115 -14.78 -12.15 -5.04
C PHE A 115 -15.10 -13.34 -5.95
N ASN A 116 -15.94 -14.25 -5.46
CA ASN A 116 -16.36 -15.47 -6.16
C ASN A 116 -17.81 -15.40 -6.68
N GLY A 117 -18.46 -14.24 -6.64
CA GLY A 117 -19.81 -14.07 -7.15
C GLY A 117 -20.89 -14.90 -6.45
N ASP A 118 -20.65 -15.38 -5.23
CA ASP A 118 -21.63 -16.15 -4.46
C ASP A 118 -22.64 -15.27 -3.70
N GLY A 119 -22.45 -13.95 -3.74
CA GLY A 119 -23.31 -12.96 -3.12
C GLY A 119 -22.98 -12.69 -1.65
N ASN A 120 -21.97 -13.37 -1.10
CA ASN A 120 -21.37 -13.06 0.19
C ASN A 120 -20.15 -12.17 -0.03
N ILE A 121 -19.94 -11.25 0.89
CA ILE A 121 -18.80 -10.34 0.78
C ILE A 121 -17.59 -11.00 1.41
N ASP A 122 -16.53 -11.11 0.63
CA ASP A 122 -15.24 -11.66 1.00
C ASP A 122 -14.26 -10.56 1.41
N LEU A 123 -13.21 -10.93 2.13
CA LEU A 123 -12.11 -10.04 2.51
C LEU A 123 -10.84 -10.44 1.75
N LEU A 124 -10.53 -9.69 0.69
CA LEU A 124 -9.28 -9.80 -0.07
C LEU A 124 -8.21 -8.95 0.61
N CYS A 125 -7.00 -9.47 0.73
CA CYS A 125 -5.90 -8.72 1.30
C CYS A 125 -4.53 -9.22 0.86
N ALA A 126 -3.53 -8.37 1.04
CA ALA A 126 -2.13 -8.76 0.93
C ALA A 126 -1.31 -8.05 2.02
N SER A 127 -0.14 -8.60 2.27
CA SER A 127 0.86 -8.07 3.19
C SER A 127 2.24 -8.42 2.67
N PHE A 128 3.27 -8.06 3.43
CA PHE A 128 4.65 -8.46 3.18
C PHE A 128 4.89 -9.99 3.24
N ALA A 129 3.87 -10.83 3.44
CA ALA A 129 3.94 -12.27 3.22
C ALA A 129 4.33 -12.63 1.77
N GLY A 130 3.95 -11.81 0.79
CA GLY A 130 4.44 -11.90 -0.58
C GLY A 130 3.47 -12.45 -1.62
N TYR A 131 2.26 -12.81 -1.22
CA TYR A 131 1.16 -13.19 -2.11
C TYR A 131 -0.20 -12.78 -1.52
N PRO A 132 -1.26 -12.62 -2.33
CA PRO A 132 -2.61 -12.29 -1.86
C PRO A 132 -3.27 -13.43 -1.10
N PHE A 133 -4.16 -13.08 -0.18
CA PHE A 133 -5.06 -13.97 0.54
C PHE A 133 -6.50 -13.52 0.40
N ILE A 134 -7.42 -14.49 0.35
CA ILE A 134 -8.86 -14.27 0.41
C ILE A 134 -9.42 -14.97 1.64
N PHE A 135 -10.25 -14.27 2.40
CA PHE A 135 -11.11 -14.85 3.43
C PHE A 135 -12.54 -14.87 2.88
N TYR A 136 -13.08 -16.05 2.59
CA TYR A 136 -14.43 -16.16 2.03
C TYR A 136 -15.50 -15.86 3.09
N GLY A 137 -16.47 -15.02 2.76
CA GLY A 137 -17.53 -14.58 3.66
C GLY A 137 -18.68 -15.58 3.79
N ASN A 138 -19.32 -15.61 4.95
CA ASN A 138 -20.45 -16.51 5.24
C ASN A 138 -21.81 -15.78 5.32
N ASN A 139 -21.89 -14.55 4.80
CA ASN A 139 -23.07 -13.66 4.82
C ASN A 139 -23.54 -13.14 6.19
N ASP A 140 -23.01 -13.67 7.30
CA ASP A 140 -23.36 -13.31 8.67
C ASP A 140 -22.32 -12.39 9.35
N GLY A 141 -21.38 -11.86 8.56
CA GLY A 141 -20.25 -11.06 9.04
C GLY A 141 -19.04 -11.88 9.51
N SER A 142 -19.14 -13.22 9.49
CA SER A 142 -18.01 -14.12 9.72
C SER A 142 -17.33 -14.51 8.40
N PHE A 143 -16.06 -14.90 8.52
CA PHE A 143 -15.24 -15.36 7.41
C PHE A 143 -14.70 -16.77 7.65
N ASN A 144 -14.33 -17.44 6.56
CA ASN A 144 -13.56 -18.67 6.58
C ASN A 144 -12.07 -18.38 6.76
N GLU A 145 -11.29 -19.40 7.11
CA GLU A 145 -9.82 -19.32 7.19
C GLU A 145 -9.21 -18.78 5.88
N PRO A 146 -8.07 -18.05 5.94
CA PRO A 146 -7.49 -17.42 4.77
C PRO A 146 -6.99 -18.45 3.77
N VAL A 147 -7.29 -18.21 2.50
CA VAL A 147 -6.79 -18.99 1.37
C VAL A 147 -5.83 -18.12 0.56
N ALA A 148 -4.60 -18.61 0.41
CA ALA A 148 -3.61 -17.98 -0.46
C ALA A 148 -4.01 -18.13 -1.94
N LEU A 149 -4.01 -17.03 -2.70
CA LEU A 149 -4.36 -17.06 -4.11
C LEU A 149 -3.25 -17.69 -4.96
N LYS A 150 -3.66 -18.50 -5.94
CA LYS A 150 -2.79 -19.23 -6.86
C LYS A 150 -3.17 -18.97 -8.30
N ASP A 151 -2.17 -19.05 -9.18
CA ASP A 151 -2.37 -19.06 -10.62
C ASP A 151 -2.92 -20.40 -11.11
N LYS A 152 -3.29 -20.46 -12.39
CA LYS A 152 -3.79 -21.66 -13.08
C LYS A 152 -2.81 -22.85 -13.07
N SER A 153 -1.53 -22.63 -12.76
CA SER A 153 -0.52 -23.68 -12.64
C SER A 153 -0.37 -24.19 -11.19
N GLY A 154 -1.14 -23.63 -10.26
CA GLY A 154 -1.10 -23.96 -8.83
C GLY A 154 0.05 -23.28 -8.05
N ASN A 155 0.73 -22.30 -8.64
CA ASN A 155 1.75 -21.51 -7.96
C ASN A 155 1.10 -20.31 -7.25
N TYR A 156 1.68 -19.87 -6.14
CA TYR A 156 1.24 -18.62 -5.51
C TYR A 156 1.42 -17.44 -6.47
N ILE A 157 0.47 -16.50 -6.47
CA ILE A 157 0.55 -15.28 -7.27
C ILE A 157 1.54 -14.33 -6.61
N THR A 158 2.68 -14.08 -7.26
CA THR A 158 3.75 -13.23 -6.71
C THR A 158 4.28 -12.24 -7.75
N LEU A 159 5.05 -11.26 -7.26
CA LEU A 159 5.81 -10.32 -8.11
C LEU A 159 7.31 -10.63 -8.14
N GLY A 160 7.80 -11.51 -7.25
CA GLY A 160 9.22 -11.82 -7.11
C GLY A 160 9.48 -12.88 -6.01
N TYR A 161 10.60 -12.73 -5.30
CA TYR A 161 11.01 -13.63 -4.21
C TYR A 161 10.13 -13.46 -2.96
N TYR A 162 9.54 -14.56 -2.51
CA TYR A 162 8.71 -14.58 -1.30
C TYR A 162 9.23 -15.59 -0.27
N TRP A 163 8.89 -15.38 0.99
CA TRP A 163 9.14 -16.35 2.05
C TRP A 163 8.00 -17.37 2.04
N ASP A 164 8.32 -18.61 1.69
CA ASP A 164 7.37 -19.70 1.75
C ASP A 164 7.30 -20.20 3.19
N TYR A 165 6.20 -19.88 3.89
CA TYR A 165 6.02 -20.20 5.30
C TYR A 165 5.87 -21.70 5.56
N ASP A 166 5.27 -22.45 4.62
CA ASP A 166 5.12 -23.90 4.74
C ASP A 166 6.47 -24.61 4.61
N LEU A 167 7.34 -24.08 3.75
CA LEU A 167 8.67 -24.63 3.49
C LEU A 167 9.77 -24.01 4.35
N GLU A 168 9.44 -23.00 5.15
CA GLU A 168 10.36 -22.17 5.94
C GLU A 168 11.60 -21.72 5.13
N LYS A 169 11.40 -21.34 3.87
CA LYS A 169 12.50 -20.92 2.98
C LYS A 169 12.03 -19.91 1.94
N TYR A 170 12.95 -19.11 1.41
CA TYR A 170 12.67 -18.30 0.23
C TYR A 170 12.44 -19.18 -1.00
N LYS A 171 11.37 -18.91 -1.75
CA LYS A 171 11.07 -19.57 -3.02
C LYS A 171 11.06 -18.55 -4.18
N PHE A 172 11.58 -19.01 -5.32
CA PHE A 172 11.76 -18.24 -6.55
C PHE A 172 10.64 -18.51 -7.54
N VAL A 173 10.18 -17.47 -8.23
CA VAL A 173 9.38 -17.61 -9.45
C VAL A 173 10.09 -16.79 -10.52
N THR A 174 10.45 -17.43 -11.62
CA THR A 174 11.26 -16.87 -12.70
C THR A 174 10.54 -15.66 -13.31
N LEU A 175 11.04 -14.46 -13.03
CA LEU A 175 10.98 -13.19 -13.81
C LEU A 175 11.13 -12.00 -12.84
N GLY A 176 12.35 -11.73 -12.34
CA GLY A 176 12.65 -10.49 -11.63
C GLY A 176 13.75 -10.62 -10.57
N ASN A 177 14.64 -9.63 -10.52
CA ASN A 177 15.75 -9.53 -9.56
C ASN A 177 15.34 -8.66 -8.38
N ALA A 178 15.67 -9.11 -7.16
CA ALA A 178 15.38 -8.51 -5.85
C ALA A 178 14.09 -8.98 -5.15
N GLU A 179 14.07 -8.79 -3.82
CA GLU A 179 13.16 -9.33 -2.81
C GLU A 179 11.72 -8.81 -2.91
N ASP A 180 11.03 -9.05 -4.01
CA ASP A 180 9.80 -8.32 -4.26
C ASP A 180 8.56 -9.20 -4.09
N LYS A 181 7.60 -8.62 -3.38
CA LYS A 181 6.48 -9.26 -2.71
C LYS A 181 5.20 -8.57 -3.18
N VAL A 182 4.08 -9.27 -3.18
CA VAL A 182 2.78 -8.59 -3.27
C VAL A 182 2.51 -7.97 -1.90
N ASP A 183 2.78 -6.67 -1.75
CA ASP A 183 2.54 -5.93 -0.51
C ASP A 183 1.07 -5.49 -0.41
N PHE A 184 0.47 -5.19 -1.55
CA PHE A 184 -0.92 -4.76 -1.66
C PHE A 184 -1.60 -5.44 -2.84
N VAL A 185 -2.89 -5.69 -2.67
CA VAL A 185 -3.75 -6.24 -3.72
C VAL A 185 -5.07 -5.49 -3.78
N LYS A 186 -5.59 -5.36 -5.00
CA LYS A 186 -6.97 -4.93 -5.25
C LYS A 186 -7.58 -5.74 -6.39
N ALA A 187 -8.83 -6.12 -6.22
CA ALA A 187 -9.68 -6.71 -7.23
C ALA A 187 -10.47 -5.63 -7.97
N CYS A 188 -10.50 -5.69 -9.30
CA CYS A 188 -11.31 -4.84 -10.17
C CYS A 188 -11.56 -5.55 -11.51
N ASP A 189 -12.69 -5.26 -12.14
CA ASP A 189 -12.98 -5.71 -13.51
C ASP A 189 -12.21 -4.83 -14.49
N TRP A 190 -10.97 -5.23 -14.80
CA TRP A 190 -10.00 -4.36 -15.48
C TRP A 190 -10.26 -4.31 -16.98
N ASP A 191 -10.60 -5.47 -17.57
CA ASP A 191 -10.90 -5.60 -18.99
C ASP A 191 -12.41 -5.54 -19.32
N ASN A 192 -13.25 -5.30 -18.30
CA ASN A 192 -14.70 -5.11 -18.41
C ASN A 192 -15.41 -6.35 -18.96
N ASP A 193 -14.98 -7.53 -18.52
CA ASP A 193 -15.57 -8.82 -18.87
C ASP A 193 -16.58 -9.35 -17.83
N GLY A 194 -16.70 -8.64 -16.70
CA GLY A 194 -17.64 -8.94 -15.63
C GLY A 194 -17.06 -9.82 -14.53
N ASP A 195 -15.76 -10.09 -14.53
CA ASP A 195 -15.05 -10.76 -13.46
C ASP A 195 -13.92 -9.91 -12.86
N PHE A 196 -13.26 -10.41 -11.80
CA PHE A 196 -12.25 -9.64 -11.09
C PHE A 196 -10.83 -10.07 -11.47
N ASP A 197 -10.09 -9.14 -12.05
CA ASP A 197 -8.65 -9.18 -12.16
C ASP A 197 -7.97 -8.66 -10.89
N LEU A 198 -6.66 -8.88 -10.77
CA LEU A 198 -5.88 -8.39 -9.62
C LEU A 198 -4.87 -7.33 -10.04
N LEU A 199 -4.95 -6.17 -9.41
CA LEU A 199 -3.82 -5.25 -9.29
C LEU A 199 -2.97 -5.65 -8.09
N LEU A 200 -1.71 -5.98 -8.37
CA LEU A 200 -0.69 -6.41 -7.43
C LEU A 200 0.34 -5.30 -7.32
N THR A 201 0.51 -4.76 -6.12
CA THR A 201 1.51 -3.72 -5.86
C THR A 201 2.66 -4.33 -5.06
N GLY A 202 3.86 -4.21 -5.61
CA GLY A 202 5.10 -4.49 -4.91
C GLY A 202 5.84 -3.18 -4.72
N SER A 203 6.30 -2.90 -3.51
CA SER A 203 6.78 -1.56 -3.16
C SER A 203 8.02 -1.10 -3.94
N ASP A 204 8.69 -1.99 -4.69
CA ASP A 204 9.85 -1.71 -5.56
C ASP A 204 9.60 -2.00 -7.08
N TYR A 205 8.44 -2.54 -7.48
CA TYR A 205 8.11 -2.87 -8.89
C TYR A 205 6.92 -2.11 -9.48
N GLY A 206 6.32 -1.21 -8.70
CA GLY A 206 5.11 -0.50 -9.07
C GLY A 206 3.90 -1.43 -9.07
N VAL A 207 2.91 -1.10 -9.90
CA VAL A 207 1.63 -1.80 -9.98
C VAL A 207 1.65 -2.74 -11.18
N LYS A 208 1.35 -4.02 -10.93
CA LYS A 208 1.17 -5.04 -11.96
C LYS A 208 -0.28 -5.51 -12.00
N LEU A 209 -0.73 -5.92 -13.17
CA LEU A 209 -2.01 -6.57 -13.40
C LEU A 209 -1.79 -8.06 -13.59
N ARG A 210 -2.68 -8.85 -12.99
CA ARG A 210 -2.81 -10.28 -13.18
C ARG A 210 -4.22 -10.57 -13.64
N ILE A 211 -4.34 -11.00 -14.90
CA ILE A 211 -5.64 -11.28 -15.53
C ILE A 211 -6.26 -12.55 -14.95
N ASN A 212 -7.55 -12.48 -14.67
CA ASN A 212 -8.41 -13.62 -14.48
C ASN A 212 -8.81 -14.16 -15.85
N GLU A 213 -8.37 -15.38 -16.17
CA GLU A 213 -8.74 -16.09 -17.41
C GLU A 213 -9.98 -17.00 -17.21
N GLY A 214 -10.57 -16.92 -16.01
CA GLY A 214 -11.69 -17.75 -15.56
C GLY A 214 -13.03 -17.08 -15.80
N THR A 215 -13.83 -17.05 -14.74
CA THR A 215 -15.11 -16.34 -14.71
C THR A 215 -15.31 -15.72 -13.33
N LYS A 216 -16.29 -14.83 -13.19
CA LYS A 216 -16.67 -14.26 -11.88
C LYS A 216 -16.88 -15.31 -10.78
N THR A 217 -17.52 -16.44 -11.13
CA THR A 217 -17.84 -17.48 -10.13
C THR A 217 -16.76 -18.53 -9.94
N HIS A 218 -15.80 -18.57 -10.85
CA HIS A 218 -14.69 -19.50 -10.82
C HIS A 218 -13.43 -18.76 -11.30
N PRO A 219 -12.82 -17.91 -10.46
CA PRO A 219 -11.62 -17.16 -10.83
C PRO A 219 -10.45 -18.12 -11.11
N VAL A 220 -9.76 -17.90 -12.23
CA VAL A 220 -8.58 -18.66 -12.66
C VAL A 220 -7.53 -17.69 -13.17
N PHE A 221 -6.59 -17.31 -12.30
CA PHE A 221 -5.58 -16.31 -12.65
C PHE A 221 -4.51 -16.83 -13.61
N GLY A 222 -4.16 -16.02 -14.61
CA GLY A 222 -3.09 -16.30 -15.56
C GLY A 222 -1.70 -16.40 -14.91
N THR A 223 -0.68 -16.74 -15.69
CA THR A 223 0.71 -16.88 -15.20
C THR A 223 1.56 -15.62 -15.36
N GLU A 224 1.09 -14.63 -16.10
CA GLU A 224 1.85 -13.43 -16.45
C GLU A 224 1.44 -12.19 -15.63
N ASN A 225 2.43 -11.35 -15.31
CA ASN A 225 2.21 -10.01 -14.73
C ASN A 225 2.38 -8.95 -15.82
N ILE A 226 1.38 -8.10 -16.00
CA ILE A 226 1.41 -6.98 -16.94
C ILE A 226 1.75 -5.70 -16.18
N SER A 227 2.69 -4.89 -16.66
CA SER A 227 3.03 -3.63 -15.99
C SER A 227 1.96 -2.57 -16.23
N VAL A 228 1.47 -1.97 -15.15
CA VAL A 228 0.44 -0.91 -15.18
C VAL A 228 1.06 0.44 -14.84
N LEU A 229 1.62 0.58 -13.64
CA LEU A 229 2.28 1.80 -13.17
C LEU A 229 3.71 1.50 -12.71
N PRO A 230 4.66 2.43 -12.90
CA PRO A 230 6.05 2.23 -12.49
C PRO A 230 6.31 2.51 -11.00
N ALA A 231 5.39 3.16 -10.29
CA ALA A 231 5.56 3.61 -8.91
C ALA A 231 4.21 3.81 -8.18
N HIS A 232 4.28 4.06 -6.87
CA HIS A 232 3.17 4.23 -5.93
C HIS A 232 2.31 2.97 -5.76
N PHE A 233 1.38 3.00 -4.82
CA PHE A 233 0.50 1.87 -4.53
C PHE A 233 -0.82 2.02 -5.29
N ALA A 234 -1.44 0.92 -5.71
CA ALA A 234 -2.83 0.94 -6.17
C ALA A 234 -3.73 0.61 -4.97
N ASP A 235 -4.03 1.61 -4.15
CA ASP A 235 -4.84 1.41 -2.94
C ASP A 235 -6.34 1.51 -3.22
N ALA A 236 -6.76 2.24 -4.26
CA ALA A 236 -8.13 2.24 -4.75
C ALA A 236 -8.19 2.33 -6.27
N ILE A 237 -9.13 1.57 -6.85
CA ILE A 237 -9.55 1.67 -8.25
C ILE A 237 -10.97 2.21 -8.24
N ILE A 238 -11.15 3.45 -8.66
CA ILE A 238 -12.43 4.16 -8.50
C ILE A 238 -12.57 5.25 -9.55
N ASP A 239 -13.80 5.57 -9.96
CA ASP A 239 -14.08 6.75 -10.79
C ASP A 239 -13.94 8.02 -9.93
N TRP A 240 -12.73 8.57 -9.88
CA TRP A 240 -12.39 9.65 -8.96
C TRP A 240 -12.89 11.01 -9.46
N ASP A 241 -12.91 11.22 -10.77
CA ASP A 241 -13.33 12.47 -11.38
C ASP A 241 -14.73 12.45 -12.00
N GLY A 242 -15.43 11.32 -11.92
CA GLY A 242 -16.82 11.18 -12.32
C GLY A 242 -17.01 11.05 -13.82
N ASP A 243 -15.98 10.65 -14.56
CA ASP A 243 -16.01 10.48 -16.02
C ASP A 243 -16.45 9.07 -16.47
N GLY A 244 -16.71 8.18 -15.52
CA GLY A 244 -17.17 6.82 -15.74
C GLY A 244 -16.05 5.83 -16.06
N LEU A 245 -14.78 6.23 -15.93
CA LEU A 245 -13.62 5.35 -16.07
C LEU A 245 -12.98 5.08 -14.72
N TRP A 246 -12.44 3.87 -14.56
CA TRP A 246 -11.66 3.54 -13.37
C TRP A 246 -10.34 4.30 -13.35
N ASP A 247 -10.16 5.17 -12.36
CA ASP A 247 -8.89 5.81 -12.03
C ASP A 247 -8.14 5.03 -10.93
N ILE A 248 -6.89 5.42 -10.65
CA ILE A 248 -6.12 4.88 -9.53
C ILE A 248 -5.81 5.98 -8.52
N ILE A 249 -6.12 5.72 -7.25
CA ILE A 249 -5.64 6.49 -6.10
C ILE A 249 -4.63 5.64 -5.33
N GLY A 250 -3.49 6.24 -5.02
CA GLY A 250 -2.35 5.55 -4.44
C GLY A 250 -1.65 6.29 -3.33
N GLY A 251 -1.49 5.62 -2.19
CA GLY A 251 -0.48 5.99 -1.22
C GLY A 251 0.94 5.78 -1.76
N SER A 252 1.92 6.16 -0.96
CA SER A 252 3.32 6.14 -1.39
C SER A 252 4.28 5.99 -0.23
N LYS A 253 5.51 5.57 -0.52
CA LYS A 253 6.60 5.49 0.48
C LYS A 253 7.00 6.86 1.05
N ASN A 254 6.72 7.94 0.33
CA ASN A 254 7.10 9.29 0.77
C ASN A 254 6.07 9.93 1.70
N GLY A 255 4.86 9.36 1.80
CA GLY A 255 3.76 9.81 2.63
C GLY A 255 2.70 10.66 1.94
N GLY A 256 2.87 10.93 0.64
CA GLY A 256 1.87 11.60 -0.18
C GLY A 256 0.82 10.64 -0.72
N VAL A 257 -0.26 11.21 -1.25
CA VAL A 257 -1.31 10.49 -1.99
C VAL A 257 -1.36 11.02 -3.42
N TYR A 258 -1.41 10.09 -4.38
CA TYR A 258 -1.31 10.37 -5.79
C TYR A 258 -2.52 9.85 -6.55
N PHE A 259 -2.98 10.65 -7.50
CA PHE A 259 -4.02 10.34 -8.46
C PHE A 259 -3.40 10.04 -9.82
N TYR A 260 -3.91 8.99 -10.46
CA TYR A 260 -3.60 8.63 -11.82
C TYR A 260 -4.90 8.59 -12.62
N LYS A 261 -5.14 9.63 -13.42
CA LYS A 261 -6.29 9.69 -14.32
C LYS A 261 -6.19 8.62 -15.39
N ASN A 262 -7.28 7.89 -15.59
CA ASN A 262 -7.45 7.05 -16.76
C ASN A 262 -7.74 7.90 -17.99
N VAL A 263 -6.79 7.90 -18.92
CA VAL A 263 -6.86 8.54 -20.23
C VAL A 263 -7.10 7.52 -21.36
N GLY A 264 -7.36 6.27 -20.98
CA GLY A 264 -7.71 5.18 -21.88
C GLY A 264 -9.20 5.09 -22.13
N VAL A 265 -9.72 3.86 -22.16
CA VAL A 265 -11.13 3.56 -22.34
C VAL A 265 -11.53 2.43 -21.39
N LEU A 266 -12.84 2.24 -21.19
CA LEU A 266 -13.37 1.12 -20.45
C LEU A 266 -12.86 -0.23 -21.02
N GLY A 267 -12.40 -1.12 -20.15
CA GLY A 267 -11.79 -2.41 -20.53
C GLY A 267 -10.37 -2.34 -21.12
N ALA A 268 -9.82 -1.14 -21.30
CA ALA A 268 -8.43 -0.95 -21.71
C ALA A 268 -7.87 0.34 -21.11
N PRO A 269 -7.81 0.43 -19.77
CA PRO A 269 -7.37 1.63 -19.07
C PRO A 269 -5.91 1.96 -19.40
N LYS A 270 -5.61 3.26 -19.44
CA LYS A 270 -4.26 3.80 -19.60
C LYS A 270 -4.12 5.00 -18.71
N PHE A 271 -3.02 5.12 -17.99
CA PHE A 271 -2.89 6.15 -16.98
C PHE A 271 -1.95 7.26 -17.42
N GLY A 272 -2.35 8.49 -17.11
CA GLY A 272 -1.50 9.67 -17.26
C GLY A 272 -0.38 9.73 -16.20
N ASP A 273 0.31 10.86 -16.17
CA ASP A 273 1.29 11.14 -15.12
C ASP A 273 0.63 11.24 -13.74
N ALA A 274 1.40 10.95 -12.69
CA ALA A 274 0.93 11.06 -11.32
C ALA A 274 0.66 12.51 -10.93
N GLU A 275 -0.53 12.79 -10.42
CA GLU A 275 -0.90 14.05 -9.78
C GLU A 275 -0.84 13.88 -8.25
N CYS A 276 -0.06 14.71 -7.55
CA CYS A 276 -0.07 14.72 -6.09
C CYS A 276 -1.34 15.44 -5.60
N ILE A 277 -2.24 14.72 -4.93
CA ILE A 277 -3.50 15.28 -4.42
C ILE A 277 -3.48 15.52 -2.92
N LEU A 278 -2.48 14.95 -2.22
CA LEU A 278 -2.18 15.25 -0.83
C LEU A 278 -0.67 15.15 -0.60
N GLU A 279 -0.07 16.24 -0.14
CA GLU A 279 1.38 16.31 0.06
C GLU A 279 1.80 15.60 1.37
N PRO A 280 3.00 15.00 1.42
CA PRO A 280 3.50 14.29 2.62
C PRO A 280 3.52 15.13 3.91
N ASP A 281 3.62 16.45 3.80
CA ASP A 281 3.77 17.37 4.93
C ASP A 281 2.42 17.98 5.40
N GLU A 282 1.30 17.62 4.77
CA GLU A 282 -0.02 18.20 5.07
C GLU A 282 -0.72 17.57 6.29
N PHE A 283 -0.13 16.58 6.94
CA PHE A 283 -0.67 15.98 8.18
C PHE A 283 -0.38 16.91 9.38
N VAL A 284 -1.28 17.88 9.61
CA VAL A 284 -1.05 19.04 10.50
C VAL A 284 -1.11 18.72 12.00
N ASP A 285 -1.71 17.60 12.42
CA ASP A 285 -1.59 17.17 13.83
C ASP A 285 -0.20 16.56 14.06
N LYS A 286 0.74 17.45 14.40
CA LYS A 286 2.07 17.13 14.92
C LYS A 286 1.98 16.42 16.27
N ILE A 287 1.34 15.25 16.36
CA ILE A 287 1.56 14.37 17.51
C ILE A 287 3.06 14.03 17.47
N ASN A 288 3.80 14.72 18.34
CA ASN A 288 5.22 14.54 18.66
C ASN A 288 6.24 14.73 17.52
N GLY A 289 5.89 15.48 16.46
CA GLY A 289 6.85 15.89 15.43
C GLY A 289 7.49 14.75 14.62
N GLY A 290 6.81 13.60 14.53
CA GLY A 290 7.28 12.46 13.76
C GLY A 290 7.13 12.66 12.25
N LYS A 291 7.95 11.94 11.48
CA LYS A 291 7.88 11.93 10.01
C LYS A 291 6.82 10.91 9.58
N CYS A 292 5.86 11.35 8.76
CA CYS A 292 4.94 10.47 8.04
C CYS A 292 5.73 9.69 6.97
N GLY A 293 5.65 8.36 6.97
CA GLY A 293 6.25 7.50 5.96
C GLY A 293 5.20 6.94 5.00
N ILE A 294 5.26 5.65 4.69
CA ILE A 294 4.31 4.90 3.85
C ILE A 294 2.86 5.22 4.22
N THR A 295 2.10 5.69 3.23
CA THR A 295 0.64 5.85 3.32
C THR A 295 -0.08 4.69 2.62
N GLN A 296 -1.23 4.29 3.18
CA GLN A 296 -2.25 3.46 2.55
C GLN A 296 -3.56 4.23 2.56
N VAL A 297 -4.35 4.11 1.49
CA VAL A 297 -5.52 4.97 1.29
C VAL A 297 -6.78 4.16 1.03
N ALA A 298 -7.85 4.49 1.73
CA ALA A 298 -9.20 4.11 1.34
C ALA A 298 -9.93 5.34 0.79
N VAL A 299 -10.79 5.10 -0.18
CA VAL A 299 -11.59 6.14 -0.82
C VAL A 299 -13.07 5.83 -0.57
N ALA A 300 -13.80 6.79 -0.02
CA ALA A 300 -15.22 6.69 0.26
C ALA A 300 -15.84 8.08 0.34
N ASP A 301 -17.13 8.21 0.10
CA ASP A 301 -17.90 9.41 0.48
C ASP A 301 -18.12 9.38 2.00
N TYR A 302 -17.12 9.83 2.75
CA TYR A 302 -17.00 9.59 4.19
C TYR A 302 -18.03 10.38 4.99
N ASN A 303 -18.43 11.55 4.48
CA ASN A 303 -19.40 12.45 5.11
C ASN A 303 -20.74 12.51 4.36
N ASN A 304 -20.97 11.59 3.42
CA ASN A 304 -22.17 11.50 2.58
C ASN A 304 -22.56 12.86 1.95
N ASP A 305 -21.57 13.56 1.38
CA ASP A 305 -21.76 14.83 0.68
C ASP A 305 -21.76 14.72 -0.85
N GLY A 306 -21.60 13.49 -1.36
CA GLY A 306 -21.57 13.15 -2.77
C GLY A 306 -20.18 13.26 -3.41
N LYS A 307 -19.13 13.55 -2.63
CA LYS A 307 -17.75 13.57 -3.09
C LYS A 307 -16.96 12.44 -2.44
N LEU A 308 -16.04 11.87 -3.21
CA LEU A 308 -15.10 10.89 -2.66
C LEU A 308 -14.02 11.60 -1.83
N ASP A 309 -13.88 11.16 -0.60
CA ASP A 309 -12.90 11.58 0.40
C ASP A 309 -11.78 10.54 0.56
N LEU A 310 -10.74 10.91 1.31
CA LEU A 310 -9.63 10.02 1.62
C LEU A 310 -9.62 9.65 3.10
N VAL A 311 -9.57 8.36 3.39
CA VAL A 311 -9.22 7.82 4.72
C VAL A 311 -7.82 7.23 4.61
N ILE A 312 -6.89 7.76 5.38
CA ILE A 312 -5.45 7.55 5.16
C ILE A 312 -4.86 6.89 6.39
N GLY A 313 -4.24 5.74 6.21
CA GLY A 313 -3.36 5.13 7.20
C GLY A 313 -1.92 5.50 6.90
N ASN A 314 -1.11 5.70 7.94
CA ASN A 314 0.31 5.95 7.78
C ASN A 314 1.18 5.14 8.74
N ASN A 315 2.50 5.24 8.58
CA ASN A 315 3.43 5.09 9.69
C ASN A 315 3.98 6.44 10.12
N ASN A 316 3.77 6.76 11.39
CA ASN A 316 4.40 7.92 12.00
C ASN A 316 5.54 7.46 12.91
N ILE A 317 6.75 7.91 12.63
CA ILE A 317 7.94 7.60 13.42
C ILE A 317 8.27 8.79 14.32
N ILE A 318 8.07 8.62 15.62
CA ILE A 318 8.37 9.62 16.64
C ILE A 318 9.73 9.26 17.28
N ASN A 319 10.72 10.13 17.10
CA ASN A 319 11.98 10.02 17.82
C ASN A 319 11.82 10.62 19.22
N LYS A 320 11.93 9.80 20.27
CA LYS A 320 11.94 10.30 21.64
C LYS A 320 13.23 11.08 21.91
N PRO A 321 13.24 12.03 22.85
CA PRO A 321 14.48 12.61 23.34
C PRO A 321 15.46 11.51 23.82
N MET A 322 16.74 11.84 23.84
CA MET A 322 17.79 10.94 24.33
C MET A 322 17.42 10.34 25.70
N PRO A 323 17.84 9.10 26.00
CA PRO A 323 17.87 8.62 27.38
C PRO A 323 18.58 9.64 28.28
N GLU A 324 18.25 9.71 29.57
CA GLU A 324 18.91 10.60 30.55
C GLU A 324 20.43 10.66 30.34
N SER A 325 21.02 11.84 30.53
CA SER A 325 22.37 12.21 30.10
C SER A 325 23.37 11.05 30.12
N LEU A 326 23.69 10.50 28.94
CA LEU A 326 24.70 9.46 28.79
C LEU A 326 26.04 9.92 29.37
N THR A 327 26.79 9.00 29.98
CA THR A 327 28.16 9.26 30.42
C THR A 327 29.09 9.43 29.21
N SER A 328 30.26 10.04 29.42
CA SER A 328 31.29 10.19 28.38
C SER A 328 31.70 8.86 27.75
N ASP A 329 31.68 7.76 28.50
CA ASP A 329 32.04 6.43 27.99
C ASP A 329 30.89 5.80 27.21
N GLN A 330 29.64 5.99 27.64
CA GLN A 330 28.45 5.59 26.88
C GLN A 330 28.34 6.34 25.54
N ILE A 331 28.77 7.62 25.50
CA ILE A 331 28.83 8.39 24.25
C ILE A 331 29.86 7.77 23.29
N LYS A 332 31.07 7.46 23.77
CA LYS A 332 32.10 6.80 22.94
C LYS A 332 31.64 5.43 22.44
N GLU A 333 31.00 4.65 23.31
CA GLU A 333 30.44 3.34 22.96
C GLU A 333 29.35 3.48 21.89
N ARG A 334 28.42 4.41 22.07
CA ARG A 334 27.38 4.73 21.07
C ARG A 334 28.00 5.09 19.73
N ASP A 335 28.98 5.99 19.71
CA ASP A 335 29.59 6.47 18.47
C ASP A 335 30.35 5.35 17.75
N LEU A 336 31.01 4.46 18.50
CA LEU A 336 31.64 3.26 17.97
C LEU A 336 30.61 2.30 17.36
N LEU A 337 29.57 1.94 18.11
CA LEU A 337 28.51 1.02 17.67
C LEU A 337 27.75 1.60 16.46
N GLN A 338 27.47 2.90 16.46
CA GLN A 338 26.79 3.57 15.35
C GLN A 338 27.66 3.57 14.09
N LYS A 339 28.98 3.78 14.23
CA LYS A 339 29.92 3.68 13.12
C LYS A 339 29.94 2.25 12.55
N GLN A 340 30.08 1.24 13.40
CA GLN A 340 30.07 -0.17 12.98
C GLN A 340 28.75 -0.54 12.28
N TYR A 341 27.61 -0.10 12.84
CA TYR A 341 26.30 -0.33 12.23
C TYR A 341 26.19 0.30 10.83
N ASN A 342 26.70 1.53 10.66
CA ASN A 342 26.66 2.23 9.39
C ASN A 342 27.61 1.62 8.34
N GLU A 343 28.79 1.13 8.77
CA GLU A 343 29.73 0.41 7.90
C GLU A 343 29.13 -0.91 7.43
N ASN A 344 28.58 -1.72 8.35
CA ASN A 344 27.87 -2.96 8.03
C ASN A 344 26.70 -2.71 7.05
N ALA A 345 25.92 -1.64 7.24
CA ALA A 345 24.83 -1.28 6.34
C ALA A 345 25.30 -0.90 4.92
N LYS A 346 26.46 -0.23 4.79
CA LYS A 346 27.07 0.07 3.49
C LYS A 346 27.52 -1.21 2.79
N ASP A 347 28.20 -2.10 3.51
CA ASP A 347 28.69 -3.37 2.96
C ASP A 347 27.52 -4.26 2.52
N ARG A 348 26.45 -4.31 3.31
CA ARG A 348 25.20 -4.99 2.94
C ARG A 348 24.58 -4.39 1.68
N THR A 349 24.55 -3.07 1.58
CA THR A 349 23.97 -2.38 0.41
C THR A 349 24.81 -2.64 -0.85
N ALA A 350 26.14 -2.57 -0.75
CA ALA A 350 27.04 -2.89 -1.85
C ALA A 350 26.89 -4.35 -2.29
N TYR A 351 26.71 -5.27 -1.35
CA TYR A 351 26.43 -6.67 -1.63
C TYR A 351 25.11 -6.85 -2.39
N ILE A 352 24.02 -6.24 -1.92
CA ILE A 352 22.71 -6.28 -2.60
C ILE A 352 22.79 -5.67 -3.99
N GLU A 353 23.52 -4.56 -4.16
CA GLU A 353 23.69 -3.93 -5.46
C GLU A 353 24.52 -4.80 -6.42
N THR A 354 25.54 -5.49 -5.91
CA THR A 354 26.30 -6.47 -6.69
C THR A 354 25.41 -7.62 -7.15
N LEU A 355 24.54 -8.13 -6.28
CA LEU A 355 23.53 -9.12 -6.68
C LEU A 355 22.60 -8.57 -7.74
N ARG A 356 22.08 -7.35 -7.57
CA ARG A 356 21.21 -6.70 -8.57
C ARG A 356 21.87 -6.58 -9.94
N ILE A 357 23.15 -6.20 -10.00
CA ILE A 357 23.92 -6.10 -11.25
C ILE A 357 24.09 -7.48 -11.90
N ILE A 358 24.54 -8.48 -11.14
CA ILE A 358 24.76 -9.85 -11.64
C ILE A 358 23.46 -10.43 -12.21
N CYS A 359 22.34 -10.19 -11.54
CA CYS A 359 21.08 -10.74 -11.97
C CYS A 359 20.49 -10.02 -13.20
N LYS A 360 20.94 -8.82 -13.55
CA LYS A 360 20.34 -7.98 -14.62
C LYS A 360 20.63 -8.47 -16.05
N ASP A 361 21.68 -9.27 -16.24
CA ASP A 361 22.30 -9.41 -17.58
C ASP A 361 22.09 -10.76 -18.31
N ASP A 362 21.62 -11.85 -17.68
CA ASP A 362 21.32 -13.10 -18.42
C ASP A 362 20.61 -14.15 -17.55
N HIS A 363 19.33 -14.44 -17.82
CA HIS A 363 18.50 -15.35 -17.02
C HIS A 363 18.97 -16.82 -17.03
N GLU A 364 19.71 -17.28 -18.04
CA GLU A 364 20.22 -18.66 -18.09
C GLU A 364 21.56 -18.82 -17.35
N LYS A 365 22.48 -17.85 -17.49
CA LYS A 365 23.71 -17.82 -16.68
C LYS A 365 23.42 -17.55 -15.20
N MET A 366 22.27 -16.95 -14.89
CA MET A 366 21.78 -16.76 -13.53
C MET A 366 21.67 -18.09 -12.78
N ASN A 367 21.14 -19.16 -13.38
CA ASN A 367 21.00 -20.45 -12.70
C ASN A 367 22.35 -21.14 -12.46
N GLU A 368 23.32 -20.98 -13.36
CA GLU A 368 24.68 -21.53 -13.16
C GLU A 368 25.49 -20.68 -12.15
N ALA A 369 25.42 -19.35 -12.24
CA ALA A 369 26.12 -18.43 -11.33
C ALA A 369 25.53 -18.42 -9.90
N ILE A 370 24.21 -18.54 -9.75
CA ILE A 370 23.54 -18.69 -8.44
C ILE A 370 23.96 -20.01 -7.78
N ASN A 371 24.08 -21.09 -8.55
CA ASN A 371 24.47 -22.38 -7.98
C ASN A 371 25.97 -22.45 -7.63
N GLU A 372 26.83 -21.73 -8.37
CA GLU A 372 28.30 -21.84 -8.23
C GLU A 372 28.94 -20.72 -7.39
N ASN A 373 28.41 -19.48 -7.39
CA ASN A 373 28.95 -18.36 -6.59
C ASN A 373 28.22 -18.13 -5.25
N LEU A 374 26.90 -18.33 -5.14
CA LEU A 374 26.18 -18.07 -3.88
C LEU A 374 26.44 -19.14 -2.82
N ARG A 375 26.83 -20.36 -3.21
CA ARG A 375 26.94 -21.48 -2.26
C ARG A 375 28.18 -21.43 -1.36
N ILE A 376 29.23 -20.67 -1.70
CA ILE A 376 30.54 -20.80 -1.00
C ILE A 376 31.16 -19.47 -0.52
N ARG A 377 30.83 -18.29 -1.09
CA ARG A 377 31.40 -17.01 -0.58
C ARG A 377 30.35 -15.94 -0.26
N GLY A 378 29.33 -15.78 -1.11
CA GLY A 378 28.33 -14.71 -0.91
C GLY A 378 27.39 -14.92 0.28
N HIS A 379 26.99 -16.15 0.59
CA HIS A 379 26.08 -16.43 1.69
C HIS A 379 26.74 -16.31 3.07
N GLU A 380 28.00 -16.70 3.19
CA GLU A 380 28.74 -16.60 4.47
C GLU A 380 29.02 -15.13 4.82
N ASP A 381 29.44 -14.33 3.83
CA ASP A 381 29.70 -12.89 4.03
C ASP A 381 28.40 -12.13 4.35
N TYR A 382 27.30 -12.39 3.63
CA TYR A 382 26.00 -11.77 3.94
C TYR A 382 25.44 -12.25 5.28
N ALA A 383 25.49 -13.55 5.58
CA ALA A 383 25.04 -14.09 6.87
C ALA A 383 25.87 -13.53 8.03
N LYS A 384 27.17 -13.33 7.83
CA LYS A 384 28.05 -12.66 8.78
C LYS A 384 27.63 -11.20 8.99
N LEU A 385 27.38 -10.44 7.91
CA LEU A 385 26.87 -9.06 8.02
C LEU A 385 25.54 -9.00 8.79
N VAL A 386 24.61 -9.91 8.51
CA VAL A 386 23.32 -10.00 9.23
C VAL A 386 23.54 -10.34 10.71
N LYS A 387 24.43 -11.29 11.01
CA LYS A 387 24.77 -11.69 12.38
C LYS A 387 25.40 -10.54 13.17
N GLU A 388 26.44 -9.90 12.62
CA GLU A 388 27.11 -8.75 13.23
C GLU A 388 26.12 -7.62 13.53
N ARG A 389 25.21 -7.33 12.59
CA ARG A 389 24.15 -6.34 12.79
C ARG A 389 23.20 -6.73 13.92
N GLY A 390 22.84 -8.03 14.00
CA GLY A 390 22.02 -8.59 15.07
C GLY A 390 22.66 -8.50 16.46
N GLU A 391 23.99 -8.48 16.53
CA GLU A 391 24.76 -8.30 17.77
C GLU A 391 24.92 -6.81 18.14
N ILE A 392 25.14 -5.93 17.15
CA ILE A 392 25.33 -4.48 17.36
C ILE A 392 24.01 -3.78 17.75
N TRP A 393 22.91 -4.11 17.08
CA TRP A 393 21.64 -3.38 17.21
C TRP A 393 21.05 -3.37 18.64
N PRO A 394 21.02 -4.49 19.39
CA PRO A 394 20.52 -4.49 20.76
C PRO A 394 21.35 -3.65 21.74
N ALA A 395 22.65 -3.50 21.49
CA ALA A 395 23.53 -2.64 22.28
C ALA A 395 23.32 -1.17 21.91
N LEU A 396 23.32 -0.85 20.62
CA LEU A 396 23.13 0.50 20.09
C LEU A 396 21.78 1.10 20.50
N THR A 397 20.69 0.32 20.44
CA THR A 397 19.32 0.77 20.78
C THR A 397 19.15 1.23 22.23
N LYS A 398 20.04 0.83 23.15
CA LYS A 398 20.06 1.33 24.53
C LYS A 398 20.70 2.71 24.67
N LEU A 399 21.49 3.13 23.67
CA LEU A 399 22.31 4.34 23.70
C LEU A 399 21.86 5.41 22.70
N ILE A 400 20.80 5.14 21.93
CA ILE A 400 20.20 6.09 20.99
C ILE A 400 18.77 6.45 21.42
N PRO A 401 18.22 7.58 20.94
CA PRO A 401 16.80 7.89 21.03
C PRO A 401 15.92 6.67 20.72
N LYS A 402 15.00 6.34 21.63
CA LYS A 402 13.96 5.35 21.32
C LYS A 402 13.10 5.88 20.18
N ARG A 403 12.83 5.04 19.21
CA ARG A 403 11.83 5.31 18.17
C ARG A 403 10.52 4.68 18.58
N GLU A 404 9.46 5.45 18.58
CA GLU A 404 8.10 4.93 18.62
C GLU A 404 7.51 5.00 17.23
N THR A 405 6.91 3.90 16.82
CA THR A 405 6.25 3.77 15.53
C THR A 405 4.76 3.63 15.79
N HIS A 406 3.98 4.46 15.11
CA HIS A 406 2.55 4.61 15.28
C HIS A 406 1.85 4.42 13.94
N GLY A 407 0.70 3.77 13.96
CA GLY A 407 -0.12 3.56 12.76
C GLY A 407 -1.37 4.42 12.86
N TYR A 408 -1.27 5.72 12.57
CA TYR A 408 -2.42 6.61 12.72
C TYR A 408 -3.36 6.51 11.53
N VAL A 409 -4.64 6.77 11.79
CA VAL A 409 -5.68 6.88 10.75
C VAL A 409 -6.19 8.32 10.70
N TRP A 410 -6.28 8.84 9.49
CA TRP A 410 -6.63 10.22 9.18
C TRP A 410 -7.81 10.24 8.21
N VAL A 411 -8.54 11.35 8.19
CA VAL A 411 -9.52 11.66 7.16
C VAL A 411 -9.22 13.01 6.55
N SER A 412 -9.28 13.10 5.23
CA SER A 412 -9.18 14.32 4.46
C SER A 412 -10.39 14.42 3.55
N LEU A 413 -11.22 15.46 3.78
CA LEU A 413 -12.46 15.68 3.04
C LEU A 413 -12.19 16.48 1.77
N ARG A 414 -12.82 16.11 0.67
CA ARG A 414 -12.66 16.78 -0.63
C ARG A 414 -13.49 18.06 -0.70
N GLN A 415 -12.89 19.17 -1.14
CA GLN A 415 -13.51 20.51 -1.07
C GLN A 415 -14.47 20.84 -2.20
#